data_AF-A0A1Q6U4X8-F1
#
_entry.id   AF-A0A1Q6U4X8-F1
#
_cell.length_a   1.000
_cell.length_b   1.000
_cell.length_c   1.000
_cell.angle_alpha   90.00
_cell.angle_beta   90.00
_cell.angle_gamma   90.00
#
_symmetry.space_group_name_H-M   'P 1'
#
loop_
_entity.id
_entity.type
_entity.pdbx_description
1 polymer ?
#
loop_
_entity_poly.entity_id
_entity_poly.type
_entity_poly.pdbx_seq_one_letter_code
_entity_poly.pdbx_strand_id
1 'polypeptide(L)'
;MSEIDFELLEQMIQCAKREVALRCRVYPGLVAKGKMSFEEAEKEKALMYSIQKALQKIYDGTAPKPVQQSFLNAQDYIKPKRWYG
;
A
#
# COMPACT_ATOMS: atom_id res chain seq x y z
N MET A 1 9.94 -22.91 -2.11
CA MET A 1 9.90 -21.50 -2.54
C MET A 1 8.44 -21.12 -2.63
N SER A 2 8.00 -20.13 -1.87
CA SER A 2 6.64 -19.58 -1.97
C SER A 2 6.49 -18.96 -3.36
N GLU A 3 5.70 -19.61 -4.22
CA GLU A 3 5.31 -19.03 -5.51
C GLU A 3 4.43 -17.81 -5.25
N ILE A 4 4.56 -16.78 -6.09
CA ILE A 4 3.75 -15.57 -5.99
C ILE A 4 2.31 -15.93 -6.35
N ASP A 5 1.38 -15.71 -5.43
CA ASP A 5 -0.05 -15.79 -5.71
C ASP A 5 -0.49 -14.53 -6.48
N PHE A 6 -0.50 -14.64 -7.80
CA PHE A 6 -0.86 -13.54 -8.69
C PHE A 6 -2.35 -13.15 -8.60
N GLU A 7 -3.23 -14.09 -8.22
CA GLU A 7 -4.64 -13.81 -8.04
C GLU A 7 -4.86 -12.95 -6.79
N LEU A 8 -4.24 -13.32 -5.66
CA LEU A 8 -4.25 -12.51 -4.45
C LEU A 8 -3.63 -11.13 -4.70
N LEU A 9 -2.51 -11.07 -5.43
CA LEU A 9 -1.85 -9.80 -5.77
C LEU A 9 -2.77 -8.89 -6.60
N GLU A 10 -3.49 -9.44 -7.58
CA GLU A 10 -4.48 -8.68 -8.34
C GLU A 10 -5.61 -8.15 -7.43
N GLN A 11 -6.14 -8.98 -6.54
CA GLN A 11 -7.17 -8.56 -5.58
C GLN A 11 -6.68 -7.43 -4.66
N MET A 12 -5.43 -7.48 -4.21
CA MET A 12 -4.81 -6.41 -3.43
C MET A 12 -4.70 -5.11 -4.25
N ILE A 13 -4.31 -5.18 -5.51
CA ILE A 13 -4.25 -4.01 -6.42
C ILE A 13 -5.64 -3.39 -6.57
N GLN A 14 -6.67 -4.20 -6.79
CA GLN A 14 -8.04 -3.71 -6.93
C GLN A 14 -8.55 -3.08 -5.63
N CYS A 15 -8.21 -3.66 -4.48
CA CYS A 15 -8.51 -3.07 -3.18
C CYS A 15 -7.88 -1.69 -3.02
N ALA A 16 -6.57 -1.56 -3.28
CA ALA A 16 -5.86 -0.29 -3.19
C ALA A 16 -6.43 0.75 -4.16
N LYS A 17 -6.77 0.36 -5.40
CA LYS A 17 -7.43 1.24 -6.39
C LYS A 17 -8.75 1.81 -5.87
N ARG A 18 -9.61 0.96 -5.26
CA ARG A 18 -10.88 1.41 -4.67
C ARG A 18 -10.66 2.39 -3.53
N GLU A 19 -9.67 2.12 -2.67
CA GLU A 19 -9.34 3.01 -1.55
C GLU A 19 -8.82 4.37 -2.03
N VAL A 20 -7.92 4.42 -3.02
CA VAL A 20 -7.48 5.69 -3.62
C VAL A 20 -8.69 6.49 -4.14
N ALA A 21 -9.56 5.85 -4.92
CA ALA A 21 -10.74 6.50 -5.47
C ALA A 21 -11.70 7.01 -4.37
N LEU A 22 -11.91 6.21 -3.31
CA LEU A 22 -12.71 6.60 -2.15
C LEU A 22 -12.13 7.83 -1.47
N ARG A 23 -10.82 7.82 -1.16
CA ARG A 23 -10.13 8.93 -0.50
C ARG A 23 -10.20 10.21 -1.33
N CYS A 24 -9.97 10.13 -2.64
CA CYS A 24 -10.11 11.26 -3.56
C CYS A 24 -11.53 11.86 -3.57
N ARG A 25 -12.57 11.04 -3.37
CA ARG A 25 -13.96 11.49 -3.31
C ARG A 25 -14.35 12.05 -1.94
N VAL A 26 -13.93 11.39 -0.86
CA VAL A 26 -14.43 11.64 0.50
C VAL A 26 -13.63 12.73 1.21
N TYR A 27 -12.31 12.71 1.10
CA TYR A 27 -11.44 13.62 1.86
C TYR A 27 -11.68 15.10 1.58
N PRO A 28 -11.93 15.57 0.34
CA PRO A 28 -12.27 16.97 0.11
C PRO A 28 -13.47 17.44 0.94
N GLY A 29 -14.49 16.57 1.09
CA GLY A 29 -15.65 16.84 1.92
C GLY A 29 -15.35 16.85 3.42
N LEU A 30 -14.38 16.06 3.88
CA LEU A 30 -13.92 16.07 5.28
C LEU A 30 -13.09 17.32 5.59
N VAL A 31 -12.22 17.71 4.66
CA VAL A 31 -11.41 18.94 4.76
C VAL A 31 -12.31 20.17 4.80
N ALA A 32 -13.29 20.27 3.89
CA ALA A 32 -14.25 21.37 3.88
C ALA A 32 -15.08 21.46 5.18
N LYS A 33 -15.32 20.33 5.85
CA LYS A 33 -16.03 20.25 7.14
C LYS A 33 -15.12 20.47 8.35
N GLY A 34 -13.83 20.72 8.16
CA GLY A 34 -12.84 20.84 9.24
C GLY A 34 -12.60 19.55 10.03
N LYS A 35 -12.98 18.39 9.47
CA LYS A 35 -12.84 17.07 10.12
C LYS A 35 -11.51 16.38 9.79
N MET A 36 -10.72 16.96 8.90
CA MET A 36 -9.41 16.48 8.44
C MET A 36 -8.61 17.67 7.93
N SER A 37 -7.30 17.70 8.11
CA SER A 37 -6.47 18.75 7.48
C SER A 37 -6.21 18.42 6.00
N PHE A 38 -5.95 19.45 5.19
CA PHE A 38 -5.56 19.25 3.80
C PHE A 38 -4.27 18.43 3.68
N GLU A 39 -3.28 18.70 4.52
CA GLU A 39 -2.00 18.01 4.56
C GLU A 39 -2.16 16.52 4.89
N GLU A 40 -3.03 16.21 5.85
CA GLU A 40 -3.35 14.83 6.21
C GLU A 40 -4.05 14.10 5.05
N ALA A 41 -5.01 14.76 4.40
CA ALA A 41 -5.71 14.21 3.24
C ALA A 41 -4.76 13.92 2.07
N GLU A 42 -3.84 14.85 1.75
CA GLU A 42 -2.83 14.64 0.70
C GLU A 42 -1.85 13.53 1.08
N LYS A 43 -1.36 13.51 2.32
CA LYS A 43 -0.47 12.47 2.82
C LYS A 43 -1.10 11.07 2.68
N GLU A 44 -2.33 10.91 3.15
CA GLU A 44 -3.04 9.63 3.09
C GLU A 44 -3.36 9.19 1.65
N LYS A 45 -3.69 10.13 0.75
CA LYS A 45 -3.84 9.82 -0.68
C LYS A 45 -2.51 9.36 -1.29
N ALA A 46 -1.43 10.08 -1.02
CA ALA A 46 -0.09 9.75 -1.53
C ALA A 46 0.41 8.39 -1.04
N LEU A 47 0.18 8.06 0.23
CA LEU A 47 0.54 6.76 0.81
C LEU A 47 -0.20 5.62 0.11
N MET A 48 -1.53 5.71 0.00
CA MET A 48 -2.32 4.65 -0.63
C MET A 48 -1.99 4.49 -2.13
N TYR A 49 -1.78 5.60 -2.83
CA TYR A 49 -1.36 5.57 -4.23
C TYR A 49 0.02 4.93 -4.40
N SER A 50 0.93 5.16 -3.46
CA SER A 50 2.25 4.52 -3.47
C SER A 50 2.15 3.01 -3.23
N ILE A 51 1.27 2.57 -2.33
CA ILE A 51 0.97 1.14 -2.12
C ILE A 51 0.44 0.51 -3.41
N GLN A 52 -0.55 1.13 -4.05
CA GLN A 52 -1.10 0.67 -5.32
C GLN A 52 0.00 0.53 -6.40
N LYS A 53 0.87 1.54 -6.54
CA LYS A 53 1.97 1.50 -7.50
C LYS A 53 2.99 0.42 -7.18
N ALA A 54 3.32 0.21 -5.91
CA ALA A 54 4.25 -0.84 -5.51
C ALA A 54 3.72 -2.23 -5.87
N LEU A 55 2.44 -2.49 -5.55
CA LEU A 55 1.74 -3.73 -5.92
C LEU A 55 1.74 -3.94 -7.44
N GLN A 56 1.40 -2.91 -8.21
CA GLN A 56 1.36 -2.99 -9.67
C GLN A 56 2.74 -3.30 -10.26
N LYS A 57 3.82 -2.69 -9.75
CA LYS A 57 5.19 -2.98 -10.22
C LYS A 57 5.60 -4.43 -9.97
N ILE A 58 5.14 -5.03 -8.87
CA ILE A 58 5.41 -6.44 -8.56
C ILE A 58 4.63 -7.33 -9.52
N TYR A 59 3.35 -7.01 -9.75
CA TYR A 59 2.50 -7.73 -10.69
C TYR A 59 3.04 -7.69 -12.12
N ASP A 60 3.51 -6.52 -12.56
CA ASP A 60 4.09 -6.31 -13.89
C ASP A 60 5.51 -6.90 -14.02
N GLY A 61 6.09 -7.45 -12.94
CA GLY A 61 7.45 -7.99 -12.94
C GLY A 61 8.56 -6.93 -13.08
N THR A 62 8.22 -5.65 -12.94
CA THR A 62 9.16 -4.51 -13.10
C THR A 62 9.86 -4.13 -11.80
N ALA A 63 9.43 -4.69 -10.66
CA ALA A 63 10.13 -4.54 -9.38
C ALA A 63 11.45 -5.33 -9.35
N PRO A 64 12.48 -4.91 -8.60
CA PRO A 64 13.67 -5.73 -8.38
C PRO A 64 13.31 -7.11 -7.80
N LYS A 65 13.95 -8.20 -8.29
CA LYS A 65 13.68 -9.58 -7.83
C LYS A 65 13.69 -9.76 -6.30
N PRO A 66 14.61 -9.13 -5.53
CA PRO A 66 14.57 -9.22 -4.06
C PRO A 66 13.26 -8.68 -3.46
N VAL A 67 12.71 -7.61 -4.03
CA VAL A 67 11.46 -6.99 -3.58
C VAL A 67 10.26 -7.88 -3.92
N GLN A 68 10.27 -8.52 -5.10
CA GLN A 68 9.23 -9.47 -5.49
C GLN A 68 9.18 -10.68 -4.54
N GLN A 69 10.34 -11.17 -4.09
CA GLN A 69 10.46 -12.32 -3.19
C GLN A 69 10.08 -11.99 -1.73
N SER A 70 10.50 -10.83 -1.22
CA SER A 70 10.16 -10.43 0.16
C SER A 70 8.71 -9.99 0.32
N PHE A 71 8.02 -9.58 -0.75
CA PHE A 71 6.63 -9.10 -0.68
C PHE A 71 5.65 -10.11 -0.04
N LEU A 72 5.94 -11.40 -0.11
CA LEU A 72 5.12 -12.47 0.47
C LEU A 72 5.77 -13.17 1.68
N ASN A 73 7.08 -12.99 1.89
CA ASN A 73 7.77 -13.54 3.04
C ASN A 73 7.73 -12.54 4.21
N ALA A 74 6.63 -12.56 4.97
CA ALA A 74 6.46 -11.72 6.16
C ALA A 74 7.63 -11.84 7.17
N GLN A 75 8.37 -12.95 7.14
CA GLN A 75 9.58 -13.17 7.95
C GLN A 75 10.68 -12.14 7.69
N ASP A 76 10.81 -11.61 6.47
CA ASP A 76 11.83 -10.62 6.11
C ASP A 76 11.56 -9.23 6.72
N TYR A 77 10.30 -8.98 7.13
CA TYR A 77 9.85 -7.70 7.70
C TYR A 77 9.47 -7.80 9.18
N ILE A 78 9.72 -8.94 9.83
CA ILE A 78 9.65 -9.02 11.30
C ILE A 78 10.74 -8.10 11.83
N LYS A 79 10.35 -6.90 12.27
CA LYS A 79 11.26 -6.04 13.05
C LYS A 79 11.78 -6.87 14.21
N PRO A 80 13.11 -6.99 14.42
CA PRO A 80 13.63 -7.63 15.61
C PRO A 80 13.00 -6.91 16.81
N LYS A 81 12.36 -7.67 17.72
CA LYS A 81 11.84 -7.13 18.98
C LYS A 81 12.95 -6.28 19.60
N ARG A 82 12.74 -4.96 19.70
CA ARG A 82 13.66 -4.09 20.44
C ARG A 82 13.70 -4.60 21.87
N TRP A 83 14.82 -5.20 22.26
CA TRP A 83 15.12 -5.51 23.65
C TRP A 83 15.28 -4.18 24.38
N TYR A 84 14.34 -3.86 25.26
CA TYR A 84 14.59 -2.90 26.34
C TYR A 84 15.25 -3.71 27.45
N GLY A 85 16.58 -3.69 27.46
CA GLY A 85 17.38 -4.09 28.62
C GLY A 85 17.34 -3.02 29.69
#